data_AF-A0A967VXM8-F1
#
_entry.id   AF-A0A967VXM8-F1
#
_cell.length_a   1.000
_cell.length_b   1.000
_cell.length_c   1.000
_cell.angle_alpha   90.00
_cell.angle_beta   90.00
_cell.angle_gamma   90.00
#
_symmetry.space_group_name_H-M   'P 1'
#
loop_
_entity.id
_entity.type
_entity.pdbx_description
1 polymer ?
#
loop_
_entity_poly.entity_id
_entity_poly.type
_entity_poly.pdbx_seq_one_letter_code
_entity_poly.pdbx_strand_id
1 'polypeptide(L)'
;MERFTTVPEMREKFEGFLERAGRWAPPLLERLEERDMPLDLVFLAMIESGFNPAATSPARAAGIWQFIAPTGERYGLAIDRAVDERRDPIRATDAALDYLQDLHDRFGS
;
A
#
# COMPACT_ATOMS: atom_id res chain seq x y z
N MET A 1 26.60 -6.47 11.39
CA MET A 1 25.18 -6.72 11.12
C MET A 1 24.39 -6.40 12.39
N GLU A 2 24.44 -5.16 12.87
CA GLU A 2 23.92 -4.73 14.19
C GLU A 2 23.15 -3.39 14.11
N ARG A 3 22.67 -3.01 12.91
CA ARG A 3 22.07 -1.68 12.68
C ARG A 3 20.54 -1.66 12.69
N PHE A 4 19.87 -2.81 12.77
CA PHE A 4 18.41 -2.89 12.68
C PHE A 4 17.70 -3.17 14.03
N THR A 5 18.42 -3.36 15.14
CA THR A 5 17.83 -3.85 16.40
C THR A 5 18.02 -2.95 17.63
N THR A 6 18.80 -1.86 17.52
CA THR A 6 19.28 -1.10 18.69
C THR A 6 18.60 0.24 18.92
N VAL A 7 17.63 0.64 18.09
CA VAL A 7 16.81 1.85 18.31
C VAL A 7 15.40 1.43 18.75
N PRO A 8 15.00 1.63 20.02
CA PRO A 8 13.69 1.21 20.54
C PRO A 8 12.50 1.69 19.71
N GLU A 9 12.58 2.93 19.19
CA GLU A 9 11.53 3.55 18.37
C GLU A 9 11.32 2.80 17.03
N MET A 10 12.41 2.30 16.42
CA MET A 10 12.34 1.53 15.18
C MET A 10 11.70 0.16 15.42
N ARG A 11 11.98 -0.45 16.57
CA ARG A 11 11.35 -1.70 16.99
C ARG A 11 9.84 -1.51 17.19
N GLU A 12 9.42 -0.53 17.96
CA GLU A 12 8.00 -0.25 18.22
C GLU A 12 7.24 0.03 16.91
N LYS A 13 7.84 0.82 16.02
CA LYS A 13 7.27 1.08 14.70
C LYS A 13 7.10 -0.20 13.89
N PHE A 14 8.13 -1.05 13.86
CA PHE A 14 8.09 -2.32 13.13
C PHE A 14 7.09 -3.31 13.74
N GLU A 15 6.98 -3.37 15.06
CA GLU A 15 5.95 -4.16 15.76
C GLU A 15 4.54 -3.71 15.33
N GLY A 16 4.29 -2.41 15.28
CA GLY A 16 3.03 -1.88 14.75
C GLY A 16 2.79 -2.21 13.27
N PHE A 17 3.84 -2.35 12.47
CA PHE A 17 3.72 -2.77 11.07
C PHE A 17 3.30 -4.24 11.00
N LEU A 18 3.91 -5.11 11.80
CA LEU A 18 3.59 -6.54 11.85
C LEU A 18 2.16 -6.79 12.34
N GLU A 19 1.70 -6.04 13.34
CA GLU A 19 0.33 -6.12 13.83
C GLU A 19 -0.68 -5.84 12.71
N ARG A 20 -0.47 -4.75 11.95
CA ARG A 20 -1.34 -4.41 10.83
C ARG A 20 -1.18 -5.35 9.64
N ALA A 21 0.03 -5.84 9.40
CA ALA A 21 0.30 -6.84 8.37
C ALA A 21 -0.54 -8.10 8.60
N GLY A 22 -0.71 -8.55 9.84
CA GLY A 22 -1.56 -9.70 10.16
C GLY A 22 -3.01 -9.55 9.70
N ARG A 23 -3.51 -8.31 9.55
CA ARG A 23 -4.85 -8.02 9.04
C ARG A 23 -4.91 -7.79 7.54
N TRP A 24 -3.95 -7.03 7.00
CA TRP A 24 -4.05 -6.52 5.62
C TRP A 24 -3.14 -7.22 4.63
N ALA A 25 -2.05 -7.85 5.04
CA ALA A 25 -1.21 -8.59 4.11
C ALA A 25 -1.94 -9.79 3.46
N PRO A 26 -2.73 -10.61 4.18
CA PRO A 26 -3.42 -11.75 3.57
C PRO A 26 -4.32 -11.39 2.36
N PRO A 27 -5.27 -10.44 2.45
CA PRO A 27 -6.10 -10.10 1.29
C PRO A 27 -5.32 -9.41 0.17
N LEU A 28 -4.24 -8.68 0.49
CA LEU A 28 -3.37 -8.09 -0.54
C LEU A 28 -2.59 -9.17 -1.31
N LEU A 29 -2.09 -10.19 -0.61
CA LEU A 29 -1.42 -11.35 -1.21
C LEU A 29 -2.38 -12.15 -2.09
N GLU A 30 -3.61 -12.38 -1.64
CA GLU A 30 -4.65 -13.04 -2.46
C GLU A 30 -4.89 -12.28 -3.77
N ARG A 31 -4.98 -10.94 -3.73
CA ARG A 31 -5.11 -10.12 -4.95
C ARG A 31 -3.91 -10.21 -5.89
N LEU A 32 -2.70 -10.30 -5.34
CA LEU A 32 -1.48 -10.50 -6.12
C LEU A 32 -1.46 -11.89 -6.78
N GLU A 33 -1.83 -12.94 -6.04
CA GLU A 33 -1.94 -14.32 -6.54
C GLU A 33 -3.00 -14.44 -7.65
N GLU A 34 -4.18 -13.86 -7.45
CA GLU A 34 -5.28 -13.84 -8.44
C GLU A 34 -4.86 -13.21 -9.78
N ARG A 35 -3.87 -12.31 -9.74
CA ARG A 35 -3.37 -11.55 -10.90
C ARG A 35 -2.04 -12.06 -11.43
N ASP A 36 -1.53 -13.17 -10.91
CA ASP A 36 -0.20 -13.74 -11.25
C ASP A 36 0.94 -12.70 -11.13
N MET A 37 0.84 -11.83 -10.11
CA MET A 37 1.82 -10.79 -9.84
C MET A 37 2.81 -11.22 -8.75
N PRO A 38 4.05 -10.68 -8.74
CA PRO A 38 5.02 -11.00 -7.69
C PRO A 38 4.49 -10.66 -6.29
N LEU A 39 4.44 -11.66 -5.40
CA LEU A 39 3.93 -11.49 -4.03
C LEU A 39 4.75 -10.51 -3.20
N ASP A 40 6.03 -10.34 -3.53
CA ASP A 40 6.93 -9.40 -2.87
C ASP A 40 6.47 -7.93 -3.02
N LEU A 41 5.58 -7.63 -3.97
CA LEU A 41 4.96 -6.30 -4.10
C LEU A 41 4.16 -5.92 -2.84
N VAL A 42 3.76 -6.87 -2.00
CA VAL A 42 3.15 -6.58 -0.69
C VAL A 42 4.06 -5.73 0.20
N PHE A 43 5.38 -5.80 0.02
CA PHE A 43 6.32 -4.99 0.79
C PHE A 43 6.24 -3.50 0.45
N LEU A 44 5.73 -3.13 -0.73
CA LEU A 44 5.46 -1.73 -1.05
C LEU A 44 4.42 -1.15 -0.09
N ALA A 45 3.32 -1.86 0.18
CA ALA A 45 2.33 -1.45 1.18
C ALA A 45 2.93 -1.30 2.60
N MET A 46 3.92 -2.14 2.95
CA MET A 46 4.66 -2.01 4.20
C MET A 46 5.52 -0.74 4.23
N ILE A 47 6.25 -0.45 3.15
CA ILE A 47 7.16 0.70 3.09
C ILE A 47 6.38 2.02 3.03
N GLU A 48 5.29 2.07 2.26
CA GLU A 48 4.50 3.28 2.03
C GLU A 48 3.71 3.73 3.26
N SER A 49 3.11 2.79 4.00
CA SER A 49 2.22 3.13 5.13
C SER A 49 2.39 2.24 6.35
N GLY A 50 3.20 1.18 6.26
CA GLY A 50 3.21 0.10 7.24
C GLY A 50 1.84 -0.57 7.34
N PHE A 51 1.16 -0.79 6.21
CA PHE A 51 -0.21 -1.33 6.15
C PHE A 51 -1.27 -0.49 6.90
N ASN A 52 -1.13 0.83 6.93
CA ASN A 52 -2.09 1.71 7.61
C ASN A 52 -3.10 2.33 6.63
N PRO A 53 -4.39 1.89 6.62
CA PRO A 53 -5.41 2.47 5.75
C PRO A 53 -5.73 3.94 6.04
N ALA A 54 -5.46 4.42 7.25
CA ALA A 54 -5.70 5.80 7.64
C ALA A 54 -4.49 6.72 7.34
N ALA A 55 -3.37 6.19 6.86
CA ALA A 55 -2.17 6.97 6.61
C ALA A 55 -2.42 8.13 5.65
N THR A 56 -1.85 9.29 5.96
CA THR A 56 -1.89 10.48 5.10
C THR A 56 -0.54 11.17 5.18
N SER A 57 0.13 11.35 4.04
CA SER A 57 1.41 12.07 3.98
C SER A 57 1.21 13.59 3.93
N PRO A 58 2.27 14.38 4.19
CA PRO A 58 2.24 15.83 4.00
C PRO A 58 1.89 16.25 2.56
N ALA A 59 2.20 15.40 1.58
CA ALA A 59 1.86 15.60 0.16
C ALA A 59 0.43 15.16 -0.19
N ARG A 60 -0.40 14.84 0.81
CA ARG A 60 -1.80 14.36 0.66
C ARG A 60 -1.95 13.01 -0.02
N ALA A 61 -0.88 12.22 -0.06
CA ALA A 61 -0.95 10.82 -0.43
C ALA A 61 -1.65 10.04 0.70
N ALA A 62 -2.55 9.11 0.40
CA ALA A 62 -3.43 8.50 1.40
C ALA A 62 -3.54 6.97 1.26
N GLY A 63 -3.81 6.32 2.39
CA GLY A 63 -4.10 4.89 2.43
C GLY A 63 -2.88 3.99 2.44
N ILE A 64 -3.16 2.68 2.28
CA ILE A 64 -2.13 1.63 2.33
C ILE A 64 -1.05 1.85 1.27
N TRP A 65 -1.47 2.22 0.07
CA TRP A 65 -0.62 2.39 -1.11
C TRP A 65 -0.18 3.84 -1.36
N GLN A 66 -0.48 4.76 -0.43
CA GLN A 66 -0.13 6.18 -0.53
C GLN A 66 -0.47 6.81 -1.90
N PHE A 67 -1.71 6.66 -2.35
CA PHE A 67 -2.17 7.32 -3.58
C PHE A 67 -2.32 8.83 -3.39
N ILE A 68 -1.76 9.62 -4.29
CA ILE A 68 -2.23 11.00 -4.51
C ILE A 68 -3.57 10.95 -5.26
N ALA A 69 -4.45 11.92 -4.99
CA ALA A 69 -5.82 11.89 -5.52
C ALA A 69 -5.90 11.76 -7.05
N PRO A 70 -5.14 12.52 -7.86
CA PRO A 70 -5.24 12.40 -9.33
C PRO A 70 -4.88 11.02 -9.86
N THR A 71 -3.91 10.34 -9.23
CA THR A 71 -3.53 8.99 -9.62
C THR A 71 -4.59 7.99 -9.15
N GLY A 72 -5.09 8.12 -7.92
CA GLY A 72 -6.17 7.26 -7.42
C GLY A 72 -7.42 7.32 -8.30
N GLU A 73 -7.86 8.52 -8.67
CA GLU A 73 -9.00 8.73 -9.58
C GLU A 73 -8.77 8.11 -10.96
N ARG A 74 -7.55 8.25 -11.50
CA ARG A 74 -7.19 7.62 -12.79
C ARG A 74 -7.38 6.11 -12.76
N TYR A 75 -7.09 5.48 -11.62
CA TYR A 75 -7.23 4.03 -11.41
C TYR A 75 -8.54 3.65 -10.72
N GLY A 76 -9.58 4.49 -10.87
CA GLY A 76 -10.96 4.12 -10.52
C GLY A 76 -11.36 4.32 -9.05
N LEU A 77 -10.51 4.93 -8.22
CA LEU A 77 -10.88 5.25 -6.85
C LEU A 77 -11.79 6.48 -6.79
N ALA A 78 -12.93 6.35 -6.12
CA ALA A 78 -13.79 7.49 -5.81
C ALA A 78 -13.18 8.34 -4.68
N ILE A 79 -12.98 9.62 -4.96
CA ILE A 79 -12.42 10.59 -4.01
C ILE A 79 -13.27 11.86 -4.06
N ASP A 80 -14.04 12.09 -3.01
CA ASP A 80 -14.83 13.28 -2.83
C ASP A 80 -14.86 13.70 -1.34
N ARG A 81 -15.81 14.56 -0.96
CA ARG A 81 -15.91 15.07 0.41
C ARG A 81 -16.46 14.04 1.41
N ALA A 82 -17.21 13.07 0.92
CA ALA A 82 -17.87 12.03 1.72
C ALA A 82 -17.11 10.70 1.66
N VAL A 83 -16.46 10.39 0.54
CA VAL A 83 -15.78 9.12 0.28
C VAL A 83 -14.33 9.36 -0.12
N ASP A 84 -13.41 8.54 0.40
CA ASP A 84 -12.02 8.52 -0.07
C ASP A 84 -11.53 7.06 -0.13
N GLU A 85 -11.74 6.43 -1.29
CA GLU A 85 -11.45 5.01 -1.50
C GLU A 85 -9.96 4.68 -1.50
N ARG A 86 -9.07 5.68 -1.48
CA ARG A 86 -7.65 5.44 -1.18
C ARG A 86 -7.48 4.78 0.20
N ARG A 87 -8.40 5.03 1.13
CA ARG A 87 -8.40 4.44 2.47
C ARG A 87 -9.14 3.11 2.56
N ASP A 88 -9.76 2.64 1.48
CA ASP A 88 -10.33 1.30 1.37
C ASP A 88 -9.20 0.34 0.93
N PRO A 89 -8.72 -0.56 1.79
CA PRO A 89 -7.58 -1.42 1.49
C PRO A 89 -7.76 -2.28 0.25
N ILE A 90 -8.97 -2.75 -0.03
CA ILE A 90 -9.22 -3.67 -1.13
C ILE A 90 -9.26 -2.89 -2.43
N ARG A 91 -10.06 -1.81 -2.49
CA ARG A 91 -10.13 -0.97 -3.70
C ARG A 91 -8.80 -0.32 -4.03
N ALA A 92 -8.10 0.20 -3.01
CA ALA A 92 -6.78 0.78 -3.21
C ALA A 92 -5.76 -0.27 -3.67
N THR A 93 -5.91 -1.54 -3.30
CA THR A 93 -5.05 -2.61 -3.82
C THR A 93 -5.34 -2.89 -5.28
N ASP A 94 -6.60 -3.05 -5.66
CA ASP A 94 -6.96 -3.28 -7.07
C ASP A 94 -6.41 -2.15 -7.96
N ALA A 95 -6.58 -0.89 -7.54
CA ALA A 95 -6.02 0.28 -8.22
C ALA A 95 -4.47 0.32 -8.24
N ALA A 96 -3.82 -0.11 -7.15
CA ALA A 96 -2.35 -0.18 -7.10
C ALA A 96 -1.80 -1.24 -8.03
N LEU A 97 -2.45 -2.40 -8.12
CA LEU A 97 -2.03 -3.48 -9.00
C LEU A 97 -2.24 -3.11 -10.47
N ASP A 98 -3.34 -2.43 -10.82
CA ASP A 98 -3.52 -1.84 -12.15
C ASP A 98 -2.41 -0.84 -12.49
N TYR A 99 -2.07 0.04 -11.54
CA TYR A 99 -1.01 1.01 -11.74
C TYR A 99 0.37 0.36 -11.93
N LEU A 100 0.69 -0.65 -11.12
CA LEU A 100 1.95 -1.38 -11.22
C LEU A 100 2.06 -2.15 -12.54
N GLN A 101 0.96 -2.75 -13.01
CA GLN A 101 0.90 -3.41 -14.32
C GLN A 101 1.15 -2.40 -15.45
N ASP A 102 0.49 -1.25 -15.44
CA ASP A 102 0.70 -0.20 -16.43
C ASP A 102 2.15 0.30 -16.45
N LEU A 103 2.77 0.45 -15.28
CA LEU A 103 4.18 0.83 -15.18
C LEU A 103 5.09 -0.25 -15.78
N HIS A 104 4.84 -1.51 -15.44
CA HIS A 104 5.56 -2.64 -16.01
C HIS A 104 5.46 -2.66 -17.54
N ASP A 105 4.25 -2.53 -18.09
CA ASP A 105 4.01 -2.59 -19.54
C ASP A 105 4.63 -1.41 -20.28
N ARG A 106 4.64 -0.22 -19.64
CA ARG A 106 5.22 0.99 -20.22
C ARG A 106 6.76 0.97 -20.22
N PHE A 107 7.38 0.40 -19.20
CA PHE A 107 8.83 0.48 -18.99
C PHE A 107 9.56 -0.85 -19.26
N GLY A 108 8.82 -1.95 -19.45
CA GLY A 108 9.35 -3.25 -19.87
C GLY A 108 10.34 -3.87 -18.88
N SER A 109 10.04 -3.77 -17.57
CA SER A 109 10.93 -4.21 -16.48
C SER A 109 10.64 -5.62 -16.04
#